data_AF-T1EXX3-F1
#
_entry.id   AF-T1EXX3-F1
#
_cell.length_a   1.000
_cell.length_b   1.000
_cell.length_c   1.000
_cell.angle_alpha   90.00
_cell.angle_beta   90.00
_cell.angle_gamma   90.00
#
_symmetry.space_group_name_H-M   'P 1'
#
loop_
_entity.id
_entity.type
_entity.pdbx_description
1 polymer ?
#
loop_
_entity_poly.entity_id
_entity_poly.type
_entity_poly.pdbx_seq_one_letter_code
_entity_poly.pdbx_strand_id
1 'polypeptide(L)'
;MATPERGAWGGKLEFILTCIGSAVGLGNVWRFPYLLFRNGGGAFLIPFLIMLFLIGIPLFFLEITWGQFASLGPLAIFKFCPIWKGLAYSMLSVNLMVFLYYNIIISWCIYYFFASLTTQLPWQSCGNAWNTHFCTTADQFKNISESRSMFVWRDEVNISRYDLKTPSEEYF
;
A
#
# COMPACT_ATOMS: atom_id res chain seq x y z
N MET A 1 37.71 24.96 0.74
CA MET A 1 37.16 23.60 0.63
C MET A 1 36.32 23.54 -0.63
N ALA A 2 36.73 22.75 -1.62
CA ALA A 2 35.88 22.48 -2.79
C ALA A 2 34.62 21.76 -2.30
N THR A 3 33.43 22.19 -2.74
CA THR A 3 32.21 21.42 -2.49
C THR A 3 32.34 20.08 -3.20
N PRO A 4 31.97 18.95 -2.56
CA PRO A 4 32.03 17.65 -3.21
C PRO A 4 31.19 17.69 -4.50
N GLU A 5 31.77 17.22 -5.61
CA GLU A 5 31.03 17.08 -6.86
C GLU A 5 29.85 16.13 -6.67
N ARG A 6 28.70 16.50 -7.26
CA ARG A 6 27.49 15.68 -7.20
C ARG A 6 27.70 14.39 -7.98
N GLY A 7 27.39 13.25 -7.36
CA GLY A 7 27.38 11.96 -8.05
C GLY A 7 26.38 11.94 -9.22
N ALA A 8 26.80 11.38 -10.35
CA ALA A 8 25.95 11.11 -11.50
C ALA A 8 25.48 9.65 -11.51
N TRP A 9 24.36 9.40 -12.18
CA TRP A 9 23.88 8.03 -12.43
C TRP A 9 24.88 7.25 -13.28
N GLY A 10 25.08 5.97 -12.98
CA GLY A 10 25.95 5.09 -13.75
C GLY A 10 25.38 4.78 -15.15
N GLY A 11 24.06 4.88 -15.32
CA GLY A 11 23.41 4.79 -16.62
C GLY A 11 21.96 5.25 -16.64
N LYS A 12 21.41 5.43 -17.85
CA LYS A 12 20.00 5.85 -18.03
C LYS A 12 19.00 4.81 -17.51
N LEU A 13 19.33 3.52 -17.62
CA LEU A 13 18.49 2.44 -17.13
C LEU A 13 18.36 2.44 -15.61
N GLU A 14 19.46 2.72 -14.90
CA GLU A 14 19.45 2.84 -13.43
C GLU A 14 18.48 3.93 -12.97
N PHE A 15 18.52 5.08 -13.64
CA PHE A 15 17.59 6.18 -13.39
C PHE A 15 16.12 5.77 -13.66
N ILE A 16 15.84 5.18 -14.82
CA ILE A 16 14.48 4.76 -15.18
C ILE A 16 13.94 3.70 -14.20
N LEU A 17 14.75 2.70 -13.85
CA LEU A 17 14.37 1.67 -12.89
C LEU A 17 14.11 2.26 -11.50
N THR A 18 14.91 3.23 -11.07
CA THR A 18 14.68 3.96 -9.81
C THR A 18 13.36 4.73 -9.84
N CYS A 19 13.06 5.42 -10.95
CA CYS A 19 11.78 6.12 -11.12
C CYS A 19 10.58 5.16 -11.10
N ILE A 20 10.67 4.02 -11.79
CA ILE A 20 9.61 3.00 -11.81
C ILE A 20 9.44 2.40 -10.42
N GLY A 21 10.54 2.07 -9.73
CA GLY A 21 10.51 1.55 -8.36
C GLY A 21 9.90 2.53 -7.37
N SER A 22 10.09 3.83 -7.56
CA SER A 22 9.44 4.87 -6.77
C SER A 22 7.96 5.09 -7.13
N ALA A 23 7.56 4.82 -8.37
CA ALA A 23 6.19 5.02 -8.85
C ALA A 23 5.27 3.82 -8.57
N VAL A 24 5.84 2.61 -8.51
CA VAL A 24 5.08 1.37 -8.28
C VAL A 24 5.14 0.98 -6.81
N GLY A 25 3.99 0.99 -6.13
CA GLY A 25 3.86 0.57 -4.72
C GLY A 25 2.60 -0.26 -4.45
N LEU A 26 2.36 -0.61 -3.18
CA LEU A 26 1.18 -1.39 -2.76
C LEU A 26 -0.14 -0.80 -3.27
N GLY A 27 -0.24 0.53 -3.34
CA GLY A 27 -1.41 1.23 -3.86
C GLY A 27 -1.86 0.72 -5.24
N ASN A 28 -0.91 0.41 -6.13
CA ASN A 28 -1.21 -0.08 -7.47
C ASN A 28 -1.78 -1.51 -7.46
N VAL A 29 -1.40 -2.32 -6.45
CA VAL A 29 -1.82 -3.72 -6.33
C VAL A 29 -3.24 -3.85 -5.77
N TRP A 30 -3.58 -3.06 -4.75
CA TRP A 30 -4.84 -3.26 -4.02
C TRP A 30 -5.86 -2.11 -4.15
N ARG A 31 -5.41 -0.87 -4.22
CA ARG A 31 -6.27 0.32 -4.11
C ARG A 31 -6.81 0.67 -5.48
N PHE A 32 -5.98 0.58 -6.51
CA PHE A 32 -6.43 0.79 -7.88
C PHE A 32 -7.53 -0.21 -8.28
N PRO A 33 -7.37 -1.54 -8.11
CA PRO A 33 -8.45 -2.49 -8.39
C PRO A 33 -9.69 -2.26 -7.52
N TYR A 34 -9.52 -1.94 -6.23
CA TYR A 34 -10.64 -1.64 -5.33
C TYR A 34 -11.44 -0.41 -5.80
N LEU A 35 -10.77 0.69 -6.17
CA LEU A 35 -11.43 1.89 -6.71
C LEU A 35 -12.14 1.59 -8.04
N LEU A 36 -11.50 0.82 -8.91
CA LEU A 36 -12.08 0.41 -10.18
C LEU A 36 -13.36 -0.40 -9.96
N PHE A 37 -13.33 -1.40 -9.07
CA PHE A 37 -14.51 -2.21 -8.74
C PHE A 37 -15.65 -1.38 -8.15
N ARG A 38 -15.34 -0.48 -7.19
CA ARG A 38 -16.36 0.33 -6.50
C ARG A 38 -16.98 1.42 -7.38
N ASN A 39 -16.25 1.96 -8.36
CA ASN A 39 -16.67 3.12 -9.16
C ASN A 39 -17.16 2.76 -10.57
N GLY A 40 -17.81 1.60 -10.73
CA GLY A 40 -18.40 1.21 -12.02
C GLY A 40 -17.44 0.46 -12.97
N GLY A 41 -16.43 -0.21 -12.41
CA GLY A 41 -15.53 -1.07 -13.16
C GLY A 41 -14.74 -0.31 -14.22
N GLY A 42 -14.75 -0.82 -15.45
CA GLY A 42 -14.02 -0.22 -16.57
C GLY A 42 -14.41 1.23 -16.89
N ALA A 43 -15.62 1.68 -16.54
CA ALA A 43 -16.03 3.07 -16.77
C ALA A 43 -15.17 4.09 -15.99
N PHE A 44 -14.64 3.69 -14.82
CA PHE A 44 -13.73 4.52 -14.01
C PHE A 44 -12.41 4.84 -14.73
N LEU A 45 -12.01 4.04 -15.73
CA LEU A 45 -10.78 4.28 -16.48
C LEU A 45 -10.83 5.56 -17.30
N ILE A 46 -12.01 5.98 -17.76
CA ILE A 46 -12.18 7.20 -18.58
C ILE A 46 -11.74 8.45 -17.79
N PRO A 47 -12.36 8.78 -16.63
CA PRO A 47 -11.93 9.94 -15.84
C PRO A 47 -10.52 9.76 -15.27
N PHE A 48 -10.10 8.52 -14.97
CA PHE A 48 -8.73 8.23 -14.51
C PHE A 48 -7.69 8.61 -15.55
N LEU A 49 -7.85 8.18 -16.81
CA LEU A 49 -6.93 8.50 -17.89
C LEU A 49 -6.92 10.00 -18.20
N ILE A 50 -8.08 10.66 -18.18
CA ILE A 50 -8.17 12.12 -18.38
C ILE A 50 -7.35 12.85 -17.29
N MET A 51 -7.54 12.51 -16.01
CA MET A 51 -6.77 13.12 -14.93
C MET A 51 -5.28 12.76 -14.99
N LEU A 52 -4.95 11.55 -15.44
CA LEU A 52 -3.56 11.13 -15.64
C LEU A 52 -2.85 11.99 -16.71
N PHE A 53 -3.48 12.19 -17.86
CA PHE A 53 -2.87 12.99 -18.95
C PHE A 53 -2.87 14.49 -18.66
N LEU A 54 -3.90 15.02 -18.00
CA LEU A 54 -4.01 16.46 -17.73
C LEU A 54 -3.24 16.92 -16.50
N ILE A 55 -3.14 16.09 -15.47
CA ILE A 55 -2.56 16.48 -14.17
C ILE A 55 -1.38 15.58 -13.81
N GLY A 56 -1.55 14.26 -13.85
CA GLY A 56 -0.54 13.31 -13.39
C GLY A 56 0.79 13.41 -14.16
N ILE A 57 0.76 13.25 -15.48
CA ILE A 57 1.94 13.28 -16.34
C ILE A 57 2.60 14.67 -16.32
N PRO A 58 1.89 15.80 -16.48
CA PRO A 58 2.50 17.12 -16.42
C PRO A 58 3.18 17.42 -15.08
N LEU A 59 2.57 17.06 -13.95
CA LEU A 59 3.18 17.28 -12.62
C LEU A 59 4.42 16.40 -12.43
N PHE A 60 4.37 15.13 -12.85
CA PHE A 60 5.52 14.24 -12.77
C PHE A 60 6.69 14.72 -13.63
N PHE A 61 6.39 15.18 -14.85
CA PHE A 61 7.39 15.76 -15.74
C PHE A 61 7.99 17.05 -15.17
N LEU A 62 7.17 17.91 -14.58
CA LEU A 62 7.63 19.14 -13.93
C LEU A 62 8.59 18.82 -12.78
N GLU A 63 8.25 17.88 -11.90
CA GLU A 63 9.11 17.52 -10.76
C GLU A 63 10.48 16.98 -11.23
N ILE A 64 10.49 16.09 -12.23
CA ILE A 64 11.73 15.53 -12.76
C ILE A 64 12.58 16.59 -13.46
N THR A 65 11.99 17.38 -14.36
CA THR A 65 12.73 18.39 -15.11
C THR A 65 13.26 19.49 -14.19
N TRP A 66 12.48 19.91 -13.20
CA TRP A 66 12.89 20.86 -12.19
C TRP A 66 14.03 20.33 -11.31
N GLY A 67 13.93 19.08 -10.86
CA GLY A 67 14.99 18.41 -10.08
C GLY A 67 16.30 18.22 -10.88
N GLN A 68 16.19 17.88 -12.17
CA GLN A 68 17.35 17.79 -13.07
C GLN A 68 17.99 19.16 -13.32
N PHE A 69 17.19 20.17 -13.62
CA PHE A 69 17.67 21.54 -13.88
C PHE A 69 18.36 22.14 -12.65
N ALA A 70 17.70 22.08 -11.49
CA ALA A 70 18.26 22.67 -10.27
C ALA A 70 19.44 21.85 -9.73
N SER A 71 19.46 20.54 -9.96
CA SER A 71 20.53 19.64 -9.52
C SER A 71 20.82 19.69 -8.01
N LEU A 72 19.81 20.06 -7.22
CA LEU A 72 19.87 20.27 -5.78
C LEU A 72 18.82 19.40 -5.08
N GLY A 73 19.07 19.10 -3.80
CA GLY A 73 18.07 18.43 -2.97
C GLY A 73 16.85 19.31 -2.65
N PRO A 74 15.72 18.73 -2.22
CA PRO A 74 14.45 19.45 -2.02
C PRO A 74 14.52 20.58 -0.98
N LEU A 75 15.42 20.53 0.01
CA LEU A 75 15.66 21.63 0.95
C LEU A 75 16.46 22.79 0.34
N ALA A 76 17.36 22.48 -0.60
CA ALA A 76 18.24 23.46 -1.21
C ALA A 76 17.64 24.10 -2.46
N ILE A 77 16.68 23.44 -3.11
CA ILE A 77 16.07 23.89 -4.36
C ILE A 77 15.30 25.21 -4.20
N PHE A 78 14.68 25.45 -3.04
CA PHE A 78 13.93 26.68 -2.76
C PHE A 78 14.77 27.81 -2.15
N LYS A 79 16.11 27.71 -2.20
CA LYS A 79 16.99 28.79 -1.70
C LYS A 79 16.81 30.11 -2.46
N PHE A 80 16.36 30.07 -3.72
CA PHE A 80 16.12 31.27 -4.53
C PHE A 80 14.89 32.08 -4.08
N CYS A 81 13.91 31.45 -3.41
CA CYS A 81 12.71 32.15 -2.93
C CYS A 81 12.38 31.73 -1.48
N PRO A 82 12.66 32.58 -0.48
CA PRO A 82 12.52 32.23 0.93
C PRO A 82 11.08 31.91 1.36
N ILE A 83 10.07 32.42 0.65
CA ILE A 83 8.65 32.12 0.89
C ILE A 83 8.36 30.63 0.69
N TRP A 84 9.04 30.00 -0.27
CA TRP A 84 8.85 28.60 -0.64
C TRP A 84 9.67 27.63 0.23
N LYS A 85 10.45 28.14 1.20
CA LYS A 85 11.16 27.27 2.17
C LYS A 85 10.20 26.44 3.01
N GLY A 86 9.01 26.95 3.33
CA GLY A 86 7.98 26.20 4.04
C GLY A 86 7.54 24.95 3.27
N LEU A 87 7.45 25.05 1.94
CA LEU A 87 7.13 23.91 1.07
C LEU A 87 8.18 22.80 1.20
N ALA A 88 9.47 23.17 1.22
CA ALA A 88 10.57 22.23 1.39
C ALA A 88 10.49 21.43 2.69
N TYR A 89 10.19 22.10 3.81
CA TYR A 89 10.02 21.45 5.10
C TYR A 89 8.76 20.57 5.14
N SER A 90 7.67 20.99 4.48
CA SER A 90 6.45 20.18 4.38
C SER A 90 6.69 18.88 3.58
N MET A 91 7.43 18.96 2.47
CA MET A 91 7.82 17.78 1.68
C MET A 91 8.62 16.79 2.52
N LEU A 92 9.58 17.29 3.31
CA LEU A 92 10.38 16.44 4.21
C LEU A 92 9.52 15.80 5.31
N SER A 93 8.61 16.57 5.91
CA SER A 93 7.70 16.08 6.96
C SER A 93 6.78 14.97 6.45
N VAL A 94 6.16 15.17 5.28
CA VAL A 94 5.30 14.16 4.64
C VAL A 94 6.12 12.91 4.30
N ASN A 95 7.32 13.08 3.74
CA ASN A 95 8.18 11.93 3.42
C ASN A 95 8.58 11.13 4.67
N LEU A 96 8.86 11.81 5.79
CA LEU A 96 9.15 11.15 7.06
C LEU A 96 7.93 10.35 7.58
N MET A 97 6.74 10.94 7.54
CA MET A 97 5.51 10.23 7.94
C MET A 97 5.29 8.99 7.07
N VAL A 98 5.44 9.12 5.75
CA VAL A 98 5.32 8.03 4.78
C VAL A 98 6.34 6.93 5.07
N PHE A 99 7.60 7.30 5.30
CA PHE A 99 8.66 6.37 5.63
C PHE A 99 8.33 5.54 6.89
N LEU A 100 7.86 6.17 7.97
CA LEU A 100 7.59 5.48 9.23
C LEU A 100 6.52 4.39 9.09
N TYR A 101 5.37 4.67 8.47
CA TYR A 101 4.31 3.66 8.35
C TYR A 101 4.59 2.63 7.25
N TYR A 102 5.23 3.01 6.14
CA TYR A 102 5.52 2.05 5.06
C TYR A 102 6.52 0.97 5.50
N ASN A 103 7.51 1.31 6.34
CA ASN A 103 8.44 0.31 6.87
C ASN A 103 7.73 -0.74 7.75
N ILE A 104 6.68 -0.37 8.47
CA ILE A 104 5.86 -1.33 9.24
C ILE A 104 5.17 -2.31 8.29
N ILE A 105 4.61 -1.82 7.18
CA ILE A 105 3.98 -2.66 6.15
C ILE A 105 5.00 -3.63 5.55
N ILE A 106 6.20 -3.15 5.21
CA ILE A 106 7.28 -4.00 4.68
C ILE A 106 7.67 -5.08 5.71
N SER A 107 7.76 -4.71 6.99
CA SER A 107 8.02 -5.66 8.08
C SER A 107 6.96 -6.76 8.15
N TRP A 108 5.67 -6.41 8.01
CA TRP A 108 4.61 -7.41 7.90
C TRP A 108 4.80 -8.30 6.68
N CYS A 109 5.08 -7.75 5.49
CA CYS A 109 5.33 -8.56 4.30
C CYS A 109 6.47 -9.57 4.50
N ILE A 110 7.57 -9.15 5.15
CA ILE A 110 8.70 -10.03 5.48
C ILE A 110 8.30 -11.10 6.48
N TYR A 111 7.56 -10.73 7.54
CA TYR A 111 7.04 -11.67 8.52
C TYR A 111 6.16 -12.75 7.87
N TYR A 112 5.19 -12.34 7.06
CA TYR A 112 4.31 -13.24 6.32
C TYR A 112 5.05 -14.09 5.29
N PHE A 113 6.12 -13.56 4.67
CA PHE A 113 6.97 -14.32 3.75
C PHE A 113 7.63 -15.51 4.47
N PHE A 114 8.24 -15.28 5.63
CA PHE A 114 8.84 -16.36 6.42
C PHE A 114 7.80 -17.29 7.05
N ALA A 115 6.66 -16.75 7.51
CA ALA A 115 5.56 -17.56 8.04
C ALA A 115 4.90 -18.46 6.98
N SER A 116 5.06 -18.12 5.68
CA SER A 116 4.58 -18.95 4.57
C SER A 116 5.52 -20.11 4.21
N LEU A 117 6.70 -20.22 4.83
CA LEU A 117 7.64 -21.32 4.60
C LEU A 117 7.28 -22.58 5.41
N THR A 118 5.99 -22.89 5.48
CA THR A 118 5.43 -24.07 6.14
C THR A 118 4.47 -24.80 5.21
N THR A 119 4.27 -26.10 5.41
CA THR A 119 3.38 -26.91 4.55
C THR A 119 1.89 -26.60 4.79
N GLN A 120 1.53 -26.28 6.03
CA GLN A 120 0.21 -25.81 6.42
C GLN A 120 0.34 -24.34 6.82
N LEU A 121 -0.44 -23.46 6.20
CA LEU A 121 -0.36 -22.03 6.50
C LEU A 121 -1.08 -21.75 7.82
N PRO A 122 -0.52 -20.91 8.70
CA PRO A 122 -1.11 -20.68 10.01
C PRO A 122 -2.48 -19.99 9.94
N TRP A 123 -2.73 -19.15 8.92
CA TRP A 123 -4.03 -18.52 8.66
C TRP A 123 -5.02 -19.39 7.84
N GLN A 124 -4.78 -20.69 7.71
CA GLN A 124 -5.67 -21.58 6.94
C GLN A 124 -6.79 -22.18 7.79
N SER A 125 -6.59 -22.33 9.11
CA SER A 125 -7.49 -23.10 9.98
C SER A 125 -7.88 -22.38 11.27
N CYS A 126 -9.05 -22.73 11.82
CA CYS A 126 -9.58 -22.14 13.05
C CYS A 126 -9.09 -22.80 14.36
N GLY A 127 -7.98 -23.55 14.36
CA GLY A 127 -7.49 -24.31 15.54
C GLY A 127 -6.28 -23.71 16.27
N ASN A 128 -5.92 -22.45 16.01
CA ASN A 128 -4.74 -21.81 16.59
C ASN A 128 -5.03 -21.07 17.89
N ALA A 129 -3.96 -20.77 18.64
CA ALA A 129 -4.03 -20.09 19.94
C ALA A 129 -4.59 -18.66 19.90
N TRP A 130 -4.55 -17.99 18.74
CA TRP A 130 -5.06 -16.62 18.54
C TRP A 130 -6.51 -16.57 18.04
N ASN A 131 -7.08 -17.71 17.64
CA ASN A 131 -8.42 -17.73 17.08
C ASN A 131 -9.48 -17.59 18.19
N THR A 132 -10.57 -16.93 17.85
CA THR A 132 -11.73 -16.78 18.72
C THR A 132 -12.86 -17.71 18.32
N HIS A 133 -13.93 -17.76 19.13
CA HIS A 133 -15.15 -18.50 18.79
C HIS A 133 -15.82 -17.98 17.49
N PHE A 134 -15.46 -16.79 17.01
CA PHE A 134 -15.97 -16.20 15.76
C PHE A 134 -15.28 -16.73 14.50
N CYS A 135 -14.17 -17.46 14.63
CA CYS A 135 -13.42 -17.97 13.48
C CYS A 135 -14.22 -19.02 12.70
N THR A 136 -14.36 -18.82 11.39
CA THR A 136 -14.98 -19.80 10.48
C THR A 136 -14.11 -20.01 9.24
N THR A 137 -13.86 -21.27 8.88
CA THR A 137 -13.18 -21.59 7.61
C THR A 137 -14.14 -21.44 6.42
N ALA A 138 -13.61 -21.32 5.21
CA ALA A 138 -14.44 -21.19 4.00
C ALA A 138 -15.43 -22.38 3.83
N ASP A 139 -15.01 -23.59 4.18
CA ASP A 139 -15.87 -24.78 4.10
C ASP A 139 -16.95 -24.77 5.18
N GLN A 140 -16.62 -24.33 6.40
CA GLN A 140 -17.61 -24.14 7.46
C GLN A 140 -18.64 -23.07 7.07
N PHE A 141 -18.20 -21.97 6.47
CA PHE A 141 -19.08 -20.90 6.00
C PHE A 141 -20.05 -21.41 4.91
N LYS A 142 -19.59 -22.26 3.99
CA LYS A 142 -20.48 -22.90 2.99
C LYS A 142 -21.55 -23.76 3.67
N ASN A 143 -21.17 -24.64 4.59
CA ASN A 143 -22.12 -25.49 5.32
C ASN A 143 -23.15 -24.65 6.11
N ILE A 144 -22.69 -23.55 6.73
CA ILE A 144 -23.58 -22.60 7.41
C ILE A 144 -24.51 -21.93 6.41
N SER A 145 -24.01 -21.50 5.24
CA SER A 145 -24.81 -20.83 4.21
C SER A 145 -25.97 -21.69 3.70
N GLU A 146 -25.81 -23.02 3.70
CA GLU A 146 -26.87 -23.96 3.34
C GLU A 146 -27.94 -24.09 4.43
N SER A 147 -27.56 -23.93 5.70
CA SER A 147 -28.52 -23.76 6.79
C SER A 147 -29.24 -22.41 6.64
N ARG A 148 -30.54 -22.33 6.93
CA ARG A 148 -31.30 -21.06 6.97
C ARG A 148 -31.21 -20.33 8.31
N SER A 149 -30.44 -20.84 9.28
CA SER A 149 -30.37 -20.29 10.64
C SER A 149 -29.55 -19.01 10.73
N MET A 150 -30.13 -17.87 11.14
CA MET A 150 -29.38 -16.62 11.33
C MET A 150 -28.25 -16.71 12.37
N PHE A 151 -28.40 -17.62 13.34
CA PHE A 151 -27.45 -17.86 14.41
C PHE A 151 -26.76 -19.22 14.26
N VAL A 152 -25.51 -19.27 14.71
CA VAL A 152 -24.67 -20.46 14.80
C VAL A 152 -24.33 -20.68 16.26
N TRP A 153 -24.63 -21.88 16.77
CA TRP A 153 -24.25 -22.28 18.12
C TRP A 153 -22.82 -22.81 18.11
N ARG A 154 -21.95 -22.23 18.94
CA ARG A 154 -20.57 -22.67 19.13
C ARG A 154 -20.11 -22.34 20.55
N ASP A 155 -19.46 -23.30 21.22
CA ASP A 155 -18.87 -23.14 22.55
C ASP A 155 -19.82 -22.43 23.54
N GLU A 156 -21.08 -22.92 23.60
CA GLU A 156 -22.14 -22.41 24.47
C GLU A 156 -22.62 -20.97 24.17
N VAL A 157 -22.21 -20.38 23.04
CA VAL A 157 -22.61 -19.04 22.59
C VAL A 157 -23.38 -19.08 21.27
N ASN A 158 -24.40 -18.22 21.16
CA ASN A 158 -25.10 -17.92 19.92
C ASN A 158 -24.40 -16.79 19.16
N ILE A 159 -23.82 -17.11 18.01
CA ILE A 159 -23.08 -16.16 17.18
C ILE A 159 -23.93 -15.79 15.96
N SER A 160 -24.05 -14.51 15.67
CA SER A 160 -24.68 -14.03 14.45
C SER A 160 -23.79 -14.33 13.24
N ARG A 161 -24.39 -14.69 12.10
CA ARG A 161 -23.63 -14.87 10.84
C ARG A 161 -22.81 -13.66 10.43
N TYR A 162 -23.24 -12.45 10.80
CA TYR A 162 -22.55 -11.21 10.45
C TYR A 162 -21.28 -10.96 11.26
N ASP A 163 -21.11 -11.66 12.39
CA ASP A 163 -19.96 -11.51 13.28
C ASP A 163 -18.86 -12.54 12.99
N LEU A 164 -19.08 -13.46 12.04
CA LEU A 164 -18.11 -14.48 11.66
C LEU A 164 -16.90 -13.86 10.97
N LYS A 165 -15.71 -14.32 11.38
CA LYS A 165 -14.42 -13.87 10.83
C LYS A 165 -13.67 -15.02 10.18
N THR A 166 -12.91 -14.72 9.14
CA THR A 166 -12.02 -15.70 8.51
C THR A 166 -10.75 -15.90 9.33
N PRO A 167 -10.07 -17.07 9.23
CA PRO A 167 -8.86 -17.31 9.99
C PRO A 167 -7.73 -16.36 9.61
N SER A 168 -7.75 -15.80 8.40
CA SER A 168 -6.82 -14.75 7.95
C SER A 168 -7.11 -13.36 8.52
N GLU A 169 -8.36 -13.05 8.87
CA GLU A 169 -8.71 -11.78 9.53
C GLU A 169 -8.34 -11.79 11.02
N GLU A 170 -8.36 -12.97 11.65
CA GLU A 170 -7.91 -13.16 13.03
C GLU A 170 -6.41 -13.44 13.16
N TYR A 171 -5.74 -13.73 12.05
CA TYR A 171 -4.28 -13.86 12.00
C TYR A 171 -3.65 -12.47 11.92
N PHE A 172 -3.80 -11.64 12.96
CA PHE A 172 -3.16 -10.33 13.11
C PHE A 172 -3.01 -9.93 14.57
#